data_AF-A0A8T4TV35-F1
#
_entry.id   AF-A0A8T4TV35-F1
#
_cell.length_a   1.000
_cell.length_b   1.000
_cell.length_c   1.000
_cell.angle_alpha   90.00
_cell.angle_beta   90.00
_cell.angle_gamma   90.00
#
_symmetry.space_group_name_H-M   'P 1'
#
loop_
_entity.id
_entity.type
_entity.pdbx_description
1 polymer ?
#
loop_
_entity_poly.entity_id
_entity_poly.type
_entity_poly.pdbx_seq_one_letter_code
_entity_poly.pdbx_strand_id
1 'polypeptide(L)' 'MGNDLVRTIKGFEREFLDSNLELYKEDRMEFLRKREEYIAKRLVEKKNE' A
#
# COMPACT_ATOMS: atom_id res chain seq x y z
N MET A 1 15.15 0.21 14.04
CA MET A 1 13.73 0.62 13.94
C MET A 1 13.34 1.10 12.53
N GLY A 2 14.09 1.99 11.86
CA GLY A 2 13.71 2.47 10.51
C GLY A 2 13.61 1.41 9.39
N ASN A 3 14.41 0.34 9.46
CA ASN A 3 14.42 -0.71 8.43
C ASN A 3 13.16 -1.60 8.43
N ASP A 4 12.46 -1.68 9.56
CA ASP A 4 11.27 -2.54 9.72
C ASP A 4 10.00 -1.87 9.17
N LEU A 5 9.88 -0.55 9.37
CA LEU A 5 8.79 0.25 8.82
C LEU A 5 8.83 0.27 7.27
N VAL A 6 10.02 0.47 6.69
CA VAL A 6 10.18 0.48 5.22
C VAL A 6 9.84 -0.90 4.63
N ARG A 7 10.26 -2.00 5.28
CA ARG A 7 9.89 -3.36 4.85
C ARG A 7 8.38 -3.59 4.93
N THR A 8 7.75 -3.11 6.00
CA THR A 8 6.29 -3.19 6.17
C THR A 8 5.56 -2.46 5.05
N ILE A 9 5.93 -1.21 4.77
CA ILE A 9 5.30 -0.40 3.70
C ILE A 9 5.45 -1.09 2.34
N LYS A 10 6.64 -1.60 2.02
CA LYS A 10 6.87 -2.34 0.77
C LYS A 10 6.03 -3.63 0.67
N GLY A 11 5.76 -4.28 1.81
CA GLY A 11 4.83 -5.40 1.88
C GLY A 11 3.43 -4.99 1.45
N PHE A 12 2.90 -3.92 2.05
CA PHE A 12 1.58 -3.39 1.70
C PHE A 12 1.50 -2.89 0.26
N GLU A 13 2.56 -2.25 -0.26
CA GLU A 13 2.62 -1.85 -1.67
C GLU A 13 2.51 -3.04 -2.62
N ARG A 14 3.17 -4.16 -2.30
CA ARG A 14 3.08 -5.39 -3.09
C ARG A 14 1.69 -6.00 -3.02
N GLU A 15 1.12 -6.17 -1.82
CA GLU A 15 -0.26 -6.67 -1.64
C GLU A 15 -1.28 -5.85 -2.43
N PHE A 16 -1.14 -4.51 -2.39
CA PHE A 16 -2.01 -3.60 -3.11
C PHE A 16 -1.83 -3.73 -4.63
N LEU A 17 -0.59 -3.77 -5.11
CA LEU A 17 -0.29 -3.91 -6.54
C LEU A 17 -0.85 -5.22 -7.11
N ASP A 18 -0.65 -6.34 -6.41
CA ASP A 18 -1.12 -7.65 -6.86
C ASP A 18 -2.64 -7.69 -7.01
N SER A 19 -3.36 -6.96 -6.15
CA SER A 19 -4.83 -6.88 -6.18
C SER A 19 -5.39 -5.83 -7.15
N ASN A 20 -4.56 -4.92 -7.66
CA ASN A 20 -4.99 -3.76 -8.45
C ASN A 20 -4.16 -3.56 -9.73
N LEU A 21 -3.60 -4.65 -10.27
CA LEU A 21 -2.71 -4.60 -11.43
C LEU A 21 -3.40 -4.01 -12.69
N GLU A 22 -4.67 -4.32 -12.91
CA GLU A 22 -5.42 -3.74 -14.04
C GLU A 22 -5.64 -2.24 -13.85
N LEU A 23 -6.02 -1.81 -12.63
CA LEU A 23 -6.14 -0.38 -12.32
C LEU A 23 -4.81 0.37 -12.52
N TYR A 24 -3.67 -0.25 -12.19
CA TYR A 24 -2.35 0.34 -12.43
C TYR A 24 -2.08 0.62 -13.92
N LYS A 25 -2.58 -0.26 -14.81
CA LYS A 25 -2.42 -0.13 -16.26
C LYS A 25 -3.41 0.86 -16.88
N GLU A 26 -4.64 0.89 -16.37
CA GLU A 26 -5.75 1.67 -16.93
C GLU A 26 -5.75 3.13 -16.43
N ASP A 27 -5.60 3.32 -15.10
CA ASP A 27 -5.57 4.65 -14.49
C ASP A 27 -4.53 4.71 -13.36
N ARG A 28 -3.32 5.13 -13.75
CA ARG A 28 -2.19 5.26 -12.85
C ARG A 28 -2.42 6.27 -11.74
N MET A 29 -3.18 7.35 -11.97
CA MET A 29 -3.40 8.39 -10.96
C MET A 29 -4.37 7.90 -9.89
N GLU A 30 -5.46 7.24 -10.30
CA GLU A 30 -6.40 6.63 -9.36
C GLU A 30 -5.75 5.48 -8.59
N PHE A 31 -4.91 4.67 -9.24
CA PHE A 31 -4.11 3.65 -8.58
C PHE A 31 -3.26 4.24 -7.45
N LEU A 32 -2.51 5.33 -7.71
CA LEU A 32 -1.64 5.95 -6.72
C LEU A 32 -2.43 6.50 -5.52
N ARG A 33 -3.58 7.13 -5.77
CA ARG A 33 -4.46 7.62 -4.70
C ARG A 33 -4.96 6.49 -3.81
N LYS A 34 -5.51 5.43 -4.40
CA LYS A 34 -6.03 4.27 -3.65
C LYS A 34 -4.92 3.54 -2.89
N ARG A 35 -3.71 3.47 -3.46
CA ARG A 35 -2.54 2.90 -2.80
C ARG A 35 -2.19 3.67 -1.52
N GLU A 36 -2.17 5.00 -1.57
CA GLU A 36 -1.86 5.83 -0.39
C GLU A 36 -2.91 5.64 0.71
N GLU A 37 -4.20 5.63 0.35
CA GLU A 37 -5.30 5.35 1.28
C GLU A 37 -5.18 3.97 1.93
N TYR A 38 -4.86 2.95 1.12
CA TYR A 38 -4.66 1.58 1.59
C TYR A 38 -3.50 1.47 2.58
N ILE A 39 -2.32 2.01 2.22
CA ILE A 39 -1.13 1.95 3.08
C ILE A 39 -1.39 2.70 4.40
N ALA A 40 -2.00 3.89 4.35
CA ALA A 40 -2.34 4.64 5.55
C ALA A 40 -3.24 3.84 6.49
N LYS A 41 -4.29 3.18 5.95
CA LYS A 41 -5.19 2.32 6.73
C LYS A 41 -4.45 1.14 7.37
N ARG A 42 -3.63 0.41 6.60
CA ARG A 42 -2.87 -0.75 7.09
C ARG A 42 -1.84 -0.38 8.16
N LEU A 43 -1.22 0.79 8.07
CA LEU A 43 -0.30 1.30 9.10
C LEU A 43 -1.02 1.62 10.41
N VAL A 44 -2.25 2.13 10.35
CA VAL A 44 -3.08 2.37 11.55
C VAL A 44 -3.52 1.05 12.17
N GLU A 45 -3.96 0.07 11.37
CA GLU A 45 -4.33 -1.27 11.83
C GLU A 45 -3.17 -1.94 12.57
N LYS A 46 -1.97 -1.98 11.96
CA LYS A 46 -0.77 -2.58 12.55
C LYS A 46 -0.32 -1.91 13.85
N LYS A 47 -0.63 -0.63 14.06
CA LYS A 47 -0.31 0.08 15.32
C LYS A 47 -1.25 -0.35 16.47
N ASN A 48 -2.46 -0.80 16.13
CA ASN A 48 -3.48 -1.19 17.09
C ASN A 48 -3.50 -2.71 17.39
N GLU A 49 -2.66 -3.49 16.68
CA GLU A 49 -2.34 -4.89 16.98
C GLU A 49 -1.25 -4.99 18.07
#